data_AF-A0A4V3CQB4-F1
#
_entry.id   AF-A0A4V3CQB4-F1
#
_cell.length_a   1.000
_cell.length_b   1.000
_cell.length_c   1.000
_cell.angle_alpha   90.00
_cell.angle_beta   90.00
_cell.angle_gamma   90.00
#
_symmetry.space_group_name_H-M   'P 1'
#
loop_
_entity.id
_entity.type
_entity.pdbx_description
1 polymer ?
#
loop_
_entity_poly.entity_id
_entity_poly.type
_entity_poly.pdbx_seq_one_letter_code
_entity_poly.pdbx_strand_id
1 'polypeptide(L)'
;MDNELGKSKWAQLERFPARYPQQAVINSLEGCATVEYVITSDNNIKDVVVVKSTNKHFSAVAKDVVTNWKWNKLPKNITSEPVKTQTRFDFCFDKANQSCSTIEPEYSCPGEDTIYSRGMMVR
;
A
#
# COMPACT_ATOMS: atom_id res chain seq x y z
N MET A 1 0.07 8.75 12.26
CA MET A 1 0.74 9.47 11.17
C MET A 1 -0.34 9.86 10.20
N ASP A 2 -0.50 11.16 10.00
CA ASP A 2 -1.49 11.75 9.11
C ASP A 2 -1.28 11.26 7.68
N ASN A 3 -2.36 11.22 6.88
CA ASN A 3 -2.32 10.85 5.47
C ASN A 3 -1.53 11.86 4.61
N GLU A 4 -0.21 11.72 4.58
CA GLU A 4 0.69 12.56 3.79
C GLU A 4 0.43 12.43 2.29
N LEU A 5 0.25 11.22 1.78
CA LEU A 5 0.04 10.98 0.34
C LEU A 5 -1.35 11.39 -0.15
N GLY A 6 -2.28 11.71 0.75
CA GLY A 6 -3.55 12.34 0.43
C GLY A 6 -3.43 13.82 0.07
N LYS A 7 -2.28 14.45 0.32
CA LYS A 7 -2.05 15.88 0.01
C LYS A 7 -1.89 16.11 -1.49
N SER A 8 -2.40 17.24 -1.97
CA SER A 8 -2.41 17.62 -3.39
C SER A 8 -1.02 17.63 -4.06
N LYS A 9 0.04 17.91 -3.30
CA LYS A 9 1.42 17.90 -3.81
C LYS A 9 1.87 16.51 -4.32
N TRP A 10 1.22 15.43 -3.88
CA TRP A 10 1.48 14.06 -4.33
C TRP A 10 0.46 13.55 -5.36
N ALA A 11 -0.46 14.40 -5.83
CA ALA A 11 -1.55 13.97 -6.73
C ALA A 11 -1.06 13.37 -8.05
N GLN A 12 0.14 13.72 -8.49
CA GLN A 12 0.76 13.19 -9.72
C GLN A 12 1.51 11.87 -9.50
N LEU A 13 1.60 11.38 -8.26
CA LEU A 13 2.26 10.10 -7.99
C LEU A 13 1.40 8.96 -8.53
N GLU A 14 1.92 8.30 -9.57
CA GLU A 14 1.29 7.12 -10.13
C GLU A 14 1.51 5.93 -9.17
N ARG A 15 0.48 5.67 -8.38
CA ARG A 15 0.38 4.55 -7.44
C ARG A 15 -0.49 3.47 -8.03
N PHE A 16 -0.09 2.23 -7.82
CA PHE A 16 -0.86 1.05 -8.20
C PHE A 16 -0.91 0.07 -7.04
N PRO A 17 -1.97 -0.75 -6.93
CA PRO A 17 -2.12 -1.72 -5.85
C PRO A 17 -1.04 -2.81 -5.92
N ALA A 18 -0.75 -3.41 -4.76
CA ALA A 18 0.14 -4.56 -4.72
C ALA A 18 -0.49 -5.73 -5.48
N ARG A 19 0.34 -6.51 -6.16
CA ARG A 19 -0.13 -7.77 -6.73
C ARG A 19 -0.47 -8.73 -5.59
N TYR A 20 -1.67 -9.32 -5.63
CA TYR A 20 -2.08 -10.30 -4.63
C TYR A 20 -1.10 -11.48 -4.60
N PRO A 21 -0.56 -11.89 -3.43
CA PRO A 21 0.39 -13.00 -3.37
C PRO A 21 -0.29 -14.31 -3.79
N GLN A 22 0.34 -15.06 -4.70
CA GLN A 22 -0.22 -16.33 -5.20
C GLN A 22 -0.52 -17.31 -4.06
N GLN A 23 0.38 -17.43 -3.07
CA GLN A 23 0.16 -18.31 -1.92
C GLN A 23 -1.05 -17.88 -1.09
N ALA A 24 -1.33 -16.57 -0.98
CA ALA A 24 -2.50 -16.07 -0.27
C ALA A 24 -3.78 -16.37 -1.07
N VAL A 25 -3.75 -16.28 -2.40
CA VAL A 25 -4.87 -16.69 -3.26
C VAL A 25 -5.18 -18.18 -3.11
N ILE A 26 -4.17 -19.05 -3.18
CA ILE A 26 -4.34 -20.51 -3.07
C ILE A 26 -4.98 -20.92 -1.74
N ASN A 27 -4.64 -20.21 -0.66
CA ASN A 27 -5.15 -20.50 0.68
C ASN A 27 -6.32 -19.60 1.08
N SER A 28 -6.88 -18.82 0.15
CA SER A 28 -7.96 -17.85 0.40
C SER A 28 -7.70 -16.93 1.60
N LEU A 29 -6.45 -16.50 1.77
CA LEU A 29 -6.02 -15.63 2.86
C LEU A 29 -6.29 -14.18 2.50
N GLU A 30 -6.97 -13.47 3.39
CA GLU A 30 -7.12 -12.02 3.40
C GLU A 30 -6.29 -11.42 4.54
N GLY A 31 -6.07 -10.11 4.50
CA GLY A 31 -5.38 -9.41 5.57
C GLY A 31 -4.81 -8.08 5.13
N CYS A 32 -3.83 -7.59 5.87
CA CYS A 32 -3.22 -6.30 5.61
C CYS A 32 -1.71 -6.28 5.87
N ALA A 33 -1.06 -5.24 5.34
CA ALA A 33 0.31 -4.87 5.64
C ALA A 33 0.48 -3.34 5.60
N THR A 34 1.16 -2.77 6.59
CA THR A 34 1.54 -1.36 6.62
C THR A 34 3.02 -1.22 6.37
N VAL A 35 3.36 -0.40 5.38
CA VAL A 35 4.74 -0.07 5.02
C VAL A 35 5.00 1.38 5.40
N GLU A 36 6.07 1.60 6.14
CA GLU A 36 6.62 2.91 6.47
C GLU A 36 7.87 3.16 5.62
N TYR A 37 8.02 4.39 5.13
CA TYR A 37 9.14 4.78 4.27
C TYR A 37 9.36 6.29 4.31
N VAL A 38 10.53 6.72 3.83
CA VAL A 38 10.91 8.12 3.73
C VAL A 38 11.02 8.51 2.27
N ILE A 39 10.27 9.54 1.86
CA ILE A 39 10.36 10.17 0.55
C ILE A 39 11.40 11.29 0.64
N THR A 40 12.44 11.25 -0.19
CA THR A 40 13.49 12.26 -0.24
C THR A 40 13.12 13.41 -1.18
N SER A 41 13.85 14.53 -1.10
CA SER A 41 13.59 15.73 -1.91
C SER A 41 13.82 15.55 -3.42
N ASP A 42 14.58 14.53 -3.80
CA ASP A 42 14.81 14.08 -5.18
C ASP A 42 13.80 13.03 -5.66
N ASN A 43 12.71 12.82 -4.91
CA ASN A 43 11.66 11.83 -5.19
C ASN A 43 12.18 10.39 -5.27
N ASN A 44 13.17 10.05 -4.46
CA ASN A 44 13.50 8.66 -4.18
C ASN A 44 12.82 8.22 -2.87
N ILE A 45 12.76 6.92 -2.63
CA ILE A 45 12.35 6.39 -1.33
C ILE A 45 13.49 5.65 -0.66
N LYS A 46 13.54 5.75 0.66
CA LYS A 46 14.49 5.03 1.50
C LYS A 46 13.82 4.56 2.79
N ASP A 47 14.57 3.81 3.59
CA ASP A 47 14.14 3.32 4.91
C ASP A 47 12.80 2.56 4.87
N VAL A 48 12.60 1.79 3.79
CA VAL A 48 11.35 1.06 3.54
C VAL A 48 11.24 -0.16 4.46
N VAL A 49 10.33 -0.08 5.43
CA VAL A 49 10.12 -1.10 6.47
C VAL A 49 8.64 -1.45 6.62
N VAL A 50 8.36 -2.71 6.93
CA VAL A 50 6.99 -3.15 7.25
C VAL A 50 6.79 -3.02 8.75
N VAL A 51 5.87 -2.16 9.18
CA VAL A 51 5.63 -1.88 10.62
C VAL A 51 4.58 -2.82 11.22
N LYS A 52 3.65 -3.31 10.40
CA LYS A 52 2.64 -4.29 10.80
C LYS A 52 2.23 -5.11 9.60
N SER A 53 2.00 -6.39 9.79
CA SER A 53 1.33 -7.22 8.80
C SER A 53 0.67 -8.41 9.46
N THR A 54 -0.39 -8.88 8.83
CA THR A 54 -1.09 -10.13 9.17
C THR A 54 -0.33 -11.37 8.66
N ASN A 55 0.46 -11.23 7.58
CA ASN A 55 1.19 -12.35 7.00
C ASN A 55 2.44 -11.87 6.23
N LYS A 56 3.52 -12.66 6.28
CA LYS A 56 4.78 -12.40 5.55
C LYS A 56 4.60 -12.24 4.03
N HIS A 57 3.62 -12.90 3.43
CA HIS A 57 3.34 -12.79 1.99
C HIS A 57 2.83 -11.39 1.63
N PHE A 58 1.94 -10.82 2.45
CA PHE A 58 1.46 -9.44 2.29
C PHE A 58 2.57 -8.43 2.55
N SER A 59 3.40 -8.68 3.57
CA SER A 59 4.58 -7.86 3.86
C SER A 59 5.50 -7.72 2.65
N ALA A 60 5.78 -8.84 1.96
CA ALA A 60 6.68 -8.86 0.82
C ALA A 60 6.15 -8.04 -0.37
N VAL A 61 4.90 -8.28 -0.78
CA VAL A 61 4.32 -7.58 -1.95
C VAL A 61 4.00 -6.11 -1.64
N ALA A 62 3.66 -5.77 -0.40
CA ALA A 62 3.44 -4.39 0.01
C ALA A 62 4.75 -3.59 -0.04
N LYS A 63 5.85 -4.17 0.43
CA LYS A 63 7.17 -3.53 0.32
C LYS A 63 7.58 -3.36 -1.15
N ASP A 64 7.40 -4.40 -1.95
CA ASP A 64 7.74 -4.41 -3.37
C ASP A 64 6.97 -3.33 -4.15
N VAL A 65 5.65 -3.23 -3.99
CA VAL A 65 4.85 -2.27 -4.76
C VAL A 65 5.23 -0.82 -4.43
N VAL A 66 5.48 -0.50 -3.16
CA VAL A 66 5.90 0.85 -2.75
C VAL A 66 7.21 1.23 -3.43
N THR A 67 8.16 0.30 -3.56
CA THR A 67 9.42 0.54 -4.29
C THR A 67 9.26 0.71 -5.80
N ASN A 68 8.16 0.21 -6.37
CA ASN A 68 7.94 0.20 -7.83
C ASN A 68 6.96 1.28 -8.33
N TRP A 69 6.32 2.03 -7.43
CA TRP A 69 5.55 3.22 -7.83
C TRP A 69 6.41 4.20 -8.61
N LYS A 70 5.77 5.06 -9.41
CA LYS A 70 6.50 5.93 -10.34
C LYS A 70 7.02 7.20 -9.68
N TRP A 71 7.83 7.04 -8.64
CA TRP A 71 8.48 8.13 -7.92
C TRP A 71 9.30 9.03 -8.85
N ASN A 72 10.00 8.43 -9.80
CA ASN A 72 10.82 9.13 -10.80
C ASN A 72 10.03 9.97 -11.80
N LYS A 73 8.70 9.80 -11.91
CA LYS A 73 7.83 10.61 -12.76
C LYS A 73 7.34 11.88 -12.06
N LEU A 74 7.55 12.00 -10.75
CA LEU A 74 7.18 13.20 -10.01
C LEU A 74 8.06 14.39 -10.39
N PRO A 75 7.51 15.62 -10.40
CA PRO A 75 8.32 16.82 -10.55
C PRO A 75 9.37 16.92 -9.43
N LYS A 76 10.58 17.34 -9.76
CA LYS A 76 11.64 17.52 -8.75
C LYS A 76 11.24 18.58 -7.73
N ASN A 77 11.73 18.45 -6.50
CA ASN A 77 11.54 19.42 -5.42
C ASN A 77 10.08 19.59 -4.95
N ILE A 78 9.26 18.52 -4.95
CA ILE A 78 7.93 18.55 -4.30
C ILE A 78 8.04 18.86 -2.80
N THR A 79 9.13 18.40 -2.18
CA THR A 79 9.44 18.64 -0.78
C THR A 79 10.89 19.07 -0.65
N SER A 80 11.16 20.03 0.25
CA SER A 80 12.52 20.48 0.57
C SER A 80 13.21 19.55 1.56
N GLU A 81 12.44 18.89 2.42
CA GLU A 81 12.93 17.99 3.48
C GLU A 81 12.40 16.57 3.27
N PRO A 82 13.14 15.54 3.72
CA PRO A 82 12.66 14.16 3.69
C PRO A 82 11.37 14.00 4.49
N VAL A 83 10.37 13.36 3.88
CA VAL A 83 9.05 13.16 4.48
C VAL A 83 8.86 11.70 4.82
N LYS A 84 8.67 11.41 6.11
CA LYS A 84 8.35 10.07 6.60
C LYS A 84 6.84 9.84 6.53
N THR A 85 6.42 8.76 5.91
CA THR A 85 5.00 8.42 5.75
C THR A 85 4.77 6.90 5.84
N GLN A 86 3.50 6.51 5.91
CA GLN A 86 3.06 5.13 5.90
C GLN A 86 1.92 4.92 4.90
N THR A 87 1.91 3.76 4.25
CA THR A 87 0.79 3.28 3.44
C THR A 87 0.35 1.92 3.96
N ARG A 88 -0.96 1.78 4.19
CA ARG A 88 -1.63 0.53 4.51
C ARG A 88 -2.13 -0.13 3.22
N PHE A 89 -1.83 -1.40 3.06
CA PHE A 89 -2.34 -2.25 1.99
C PHE A 89 -3.32 -3.25 2.58
N ASP A 90 -4.54 -3.26 2.06
CA ASP A 90 -5.57 -4.22 2.42
C ASP A 90 -5.77 -5.22 1.28
N PHE A 91 -5.59 -6.49 1.60
CA PHE A 91 -5.69 -7.63 0.70
C PHE A 91 -6.99 -8.36 1.00
N CYS A 92 -7.92 -8.32 0.05
CA CYS A 92 -9.22 -8.93 0.22
C CYS A 92 -9.81 -9.38 -1.12
N PHE A 93 -10.81 -10.26 -1.06
CA PHE A 93 -11.51 -10.80 -2.22
C PHE A 93 -12.85 -10.11 -2.39
N ASP A 94 -13.12 -9.63 -3.60
CA ASP A 94 -14.47 -9.21 -3.94
C ASP A 94 -15.40 -10.43 -3.97
N LYS A 95 -16.60 -10.27 -3.40
CA LYS A 95 -17.69 -11.26 -3.47
C LYS A 95 -18.67 -10.81 -4.57
N ALA A 96 -19.47 -11.75 -5.08
CA ALA A 96 -20.33 -11.55 -6.24
C ALA A 96 -21.15 -10.25 -6.24
N ASN A 97 -21.59 -9.78 -5.06
CA ASN A 97 -22.40 -8.56 -4.92
C ASN A 97 -21.82 -7.55 -3.92
N GLN A 98 -20.56 -7.72 -3.48
CA GLN A 98 -19.99 -6.89 -2.42
C GLN A 98 -18.48 -6.76 -2.58
N SER A 99 -18.01 -5.51 -2.73
CA SER A 99 -16.58 -5.25 -2.70
C SER A 99 -16.06 -5.28 -1.28
N CYS A 100 -14.90 -5.88 -1.08
CA CYS A 100 -14.33 -5.98 0.25
C CYS A 100 -13.86 -4.63 0.82
N SER A 101 -13.71 -3.59 -0.02
CA SER A 101 -13.37 -2.24 0.43
C SER A 101 -14.52 -1.48 1.09
N THR A 102 -15.75 -2.00 1.05
CA THR A 102 -16.91 -1.37 1.71
C THR A 102 -17.18 -1.94 3.11
N ILE A 103 -16.43 -2.96 3.51
CA ILE A 103 -16.51 -3.59 4.83
C ILE A 103 -15.26 -3.18 5.59
N GLU A 104 -15.43 -2.64 6.79
CA GLU A 104 -14.28 -2.47 7.68
C GLU A 104 -13.75 -3.85 8.06
N PRO A 105 -12.49 -4.16 7.72
CA PRO A 105 -11.98 -5.48 7.99
C PRO A 105 -11.55 -5.65 9.45
N GLU A 106 -11.64 -6.88 9.95
CA GLU A 106 -11.26 -7.26 11.32
C GLU A 106 -9.73 -7.36 11.54
N TYR A 107 -8.92 -6.79 10.64
CA TYR A 107 -7.46 -6.82 10.73
C TYR A 107 -6.86 -5.44 11.07
N SER A 108 -5.86 -5.44 11.97
CA SER A 108 -5.43 -4.27 12.74
C SER A 108 -4.19 -3.54 12.19
N CYS A 109 -4.09 -3.34 10.88
CA CYS A 109 -2.94 -2.61 10.32
C CYS A 109 -3.14 -1.08 10.44
N PRO A 110 -2.16 -0.34 11.00
CA PRO A 110 -2.26 1.12 11.11
C PRO A 110 -2.04 1.78 9.74
N GLY A 111 -2.51 3.01 9.57
CA GLY A 111 -2.27 3.80 8.35
C GLY A 111 -3.55 4.39 7.79
N GLU A 112 -3.53 5.71 7.56
CA GLU A 112 -4.65 6.43 6.96
C GLU A 112 -4.63 6.37 5.44
N ASP A 113 -3.43 6.36 4.83
CA ASP A 113 -3.26 6.13 3.40
C ASP A 113 -3.48 4.64 3.07
N THR A 114 -4.69 4.29 2.64
CA THR A 114 -5.10 2.89 2.41
C THR A 114 -5.23 2.59 0.91
N ILE A 115 -4.62 1.48 0.47
CA ILE A 115 -4.72 0.96 -0.89
C ILE A 115 -5.23 -0.48 -0.87
N TYR A 116 -6.32 -0.74 -1.58
CA TYR A 116 -6.93 -2.06 -1.66
C TYR A 116 -6.34 -2.87 -2.82
N SER A 117 -5.79 -4.04 -2.50
CA SER A 117 -5.31 -5.05 -3.43
C SER A 117 -6.35 -6.16 -3.53
N ARG A 118 -7.23 -6.04 -4.52
CA ARG A 118 -8.40 -6.91 -4.66
C ARG A 118 -8.07 -8.14 -5.49
N GLY A 119 -8.36 -9.31 -4.93
CA GLY A 119 -8.40 -10.57 -5.67
C GLY A 119 -9.82 -10.86 -6.18
N MET A 120 -9.92 -11.55 -7.31
CA MET A 120 -11.19 -12.08 -7.80
C MET A 120 -11.12 -13.60 -7.80
N MET A 121 -11.95 -14.24 -6.98
CA MET A 121 -12.12 -15.70 -7.04
C MET A 121 -13.10 -16.00 -8.18
N VAL A 122 -12.59 -16.49 -9.30
CA VAL A 122 -13.42 -17.05 -10.37
C VAL A 122 -13.75 -18.48 -9.97
N ARG A 123 -15.02 -18.74 -9.66
CA ARG A 123 -15.53 -20.09 -9.39
C ARG A 123 -15.66 -20.89 -10.67
#